data_AF-A0A529Y302-F1
#
_entry.id   AF-A0A529Y302-F1
#
_cell.length_a   1.000
_cell.length_b   1.000
_cell.length_c   1.000
_cell.angle_alpha   90.00
_cell.angle_beta   90.00
_cell.angle_gamma   90.00
#
_symmetry.space_group_name_H-M   'P 1'
#
loop_
_entity.id
_entity.type
_entity.pdbx_description
1 polymer ?
#
loop_
_entity_poly.entity_id
_entity_poly.type
_entity_poly.pdbx_seq_one_letter_code
_entity_poly.pdbx_strand_id
1 'polypeptide(L)' 'ESVFAVPGLGRLAQEAVAGRDTPLLLGIILVSAVLVILINLLVDLAYAVLDPRVGAGEASA' A
#
# COMPACT_ATOMS: atom_id res chain seq x y z
N GLU A 1 5.94 -24.76 -4.01
CA GLU A 1 6.66 -23.61 -4.57
C GLU A 1 6.17 -22.36 -3.87
N SER A 2 7.01 -21.72 -3.04
CA SER A 2 6.59 -20.51 -2.29
C SER A 2 6.83 -19.29 -3.15
N VAL A 3 5.73 -18.65 -3.57
CA VAL A 3 5.74 -17.34 -4.25
C VAL A 3 6.41 -16.26 -3.39
N PHE A 4 6.56 -16.49 -2.07
CA PHE A 4 7.16 -15.57 -1.10
C PHE A 4 8.57 -15.99 -0.64
N ALA A 5 9.35 -16.66 -1.49
CA ALA A 5 10.72 -17.04 -1.14
C ALA A 5 11.67 -15.84 -0.94
N VAL A 6 11.30 -14.64 -1.39
CA VAL A 6 12.04 -13.40 -1.15
C VAL A 6 11.81 -12.93 0.29
N PRO A 7 12.87 -12.66 1.08
CA PRO A 7 12.72 -12.14 2.43
C PRO A 7 12.00 -10.78 2.40
N GLY A 8 10.82 -10.69 3.01
CA GLY A 8 10.00 -9.49 3.02
C GLY A 8 8.65 -9.65 3.72
N LEU A 9 7.79 -8.62 3.62
CA LEU A 9 6.49 -8.57 4.30
C LEU A 9 5.55 -9.73 3.91
N GLY A 10 5.60 -10.20 2.67
CA GLY A 10 4.76 -11.32 2.23
C GLY A 10 5.14 -12.66 2.89
N ARG A 11 6.43 -12.89 3.15
CA ARG A 11 6.89 -14.05 3.91
C ARG A 11 6.50 -13.95 5.38
N LEU A 12 6.68 -12.76 5.99
CA LEU A 12 6.25 -12.50 7.37
C LEU A 12 4.74 -12.71 7.55
N ALA A 13 3.93 -12.33 6.56
CA ALA A 13 2.49 -12.57 6.57
C ALA A 13 2.16 -14.07 6.54
N GLN A 14 2.87 -14.85 5.70
CA GLN A 14 2.69 -16.30 5.68
C GLN A 14 3.09 -16.96 7.01
N GLU A 15 4.20 -16.54 7.60
CA GLU A 15 4.66 -17.03 8.90
C GLU A 15 3.66 -16.66 10.01
N ALA A 16 3.11 -15.44 9.99
CA ALA A 16 2.08 -15.01 10.93
C ALA A 16 0.79 -15.84 10.80
N VAL A 17 0.33 -16.12 9.58
CA VAL A 17 -0.85 -16.97 9.34
C VAL A 17 -0.59 -18.40 9.82
N ALA A 18 0.58 -18.96 9.49
CA ALA A 18 0.96 -20.31 9.90
C ALA A 18 1.09 -20.44 11.43
N GLY A 19 1.63 -19.41 12.09
CA GLY A 19 1.74 -19.32 13.54
C GLY A 19 0.44 -18.91 14.26
N ARG A 20 -0.65 -18.64 13.52
CA ARG A 20 -1.91 -18.05 14.03
C ARG A 20 -1.70 -16.75 14.82
N ASP A 21 -0.67 -16.00 14.47
CA ASP A 21 -0.33 -14.72 15.07
C ASP A 21 -1.18 -13.61 14.43
N THR A 22 -2.42 -13.48 14.91
CA THR A 22 -3.37 -12.48 14.42
C THR A 22 -2.92 -11.03 14.67
N PRO A 23 -2.30 -10.66 15.81
CA PRO A 23 -1.72 -9.33 15.98
C PRO A 23 -0.66 -8.99 14.93
N LEU A 24 0.25 -9.90 14.63
CA LEU A 24 1.30 -9.68 13.63
C LEU A 24 0.70 -9.52 12.23
N LEU A 25 -0.25 -10.38 11.86
CA LEU A 25 -0.94 -10.29 10.57
C LEU A 25 -1.68 -8.95 10.43
N LEU A 26 -2.37 -8.50 11.47
CA LEU A 26 -3.05 -7.20 11.50
C LEU A 26 -2.06 -6.05 11.32
N GLY A 27 -0.91 -6.10 12.00
CA GLY A 27 0.16 -5.12 11.85
C GLY A 27 0.68 -5.03 10.42
N ILE A 28 0.91 -6.18 9.78
CA ILE A 28 1.36 -6.24 8.38
C ILE A 28 0.31 -5.63 7.44
N ILE A 29 -0.97 -5.95 7.65
CA ILE A 29 -2.07 -5.40 6.84
C ILE A 29 -2.16 -3.88 7.00
N LEU A 30 -2.10 -3.36 8.23
CA LEU A 30 -2.17 -1.92 8.50
C LEU A 30 -1.00 -1.17 7.85
N VAL A 31 0.23 -1.66 8.03
CA VAL A 31 1.42 -1.06 7.39
C VAL A 31 1.29 -1.07 5.88
N SER A 32 0.82 -2.18 5.29
CA SER A 32 0.62 -2.28 3.84
C SER A 32 -0.44 -1.30 3.34
N ALA A 33 -1.56 -1.14 4.06
CA ALA A 33 -2.61 -0.20 3.71
C ALA A 33 -2.11 1.26 3.75
N VAL A 34 -1.39 1.64 4.82
CA VAL A 34 -0.77 2.97 4.92
C VAL A 34 0.21 3.21 3.78
N LEU A 35 1.05 2.22 3.43
CA LEU A 35 2.00 2.34 2.34
C LEU A 35 1.29 2.57 0.99
N VAL A 36 0.21 1.83 0.72
CA VAL A 36 -0.58 2.02 -0.51
C VAL A 36 -1.17 3.43 -0.56
N ILE A 37 -1.74 3.91 0.54
CA ILE A 37 -2.30 5.28 0.61
C ILE A 37 -1.20 6.31 0.37
N LEU A 38 -0.03 6.16 0.99
CA LEU A 38 1.10 7.06 0.78
C LEU A 38 1.60 7.06 -0.66
N ILE A 39 1.71 5.89 -1.29
CA ILE A 39 2.14 5.78 -2.68
C ILE A 39 1.10 6.45 -3.59
N ASN A 40 -0.19 6.18 -3.40
CA ASN A 40 -1.23 6.82 -4.19
C ASN A 40 -1.22 8.35 -4.01
N LEU A 41 -1.07 8.84 -2.79
CA LEU A 41 -0.96 10.27 -2.51
C LEU A 41 0.28 10.89 -3.18
N LEU A 42 1.41 10.19 -3.16
CA LEU A 42 2.63 10.63 -3.85
C LEU A 42 2.44 10.66 -5.37
N VAL A 43 1.72 9.69 -5.92
CA VAL A 43 1.37 9.62 -7.33
C VAL A 43 0.44 10.79 -7.71
N ASP A 44 -0.59 11.06 -6.92
CA ASP A 44 -1.50 12.18 -7.14
C ASP A 44 -0.76 13.52 -7.06
N LEU A 45 0.15 13.68 -6.09
CA LEU A 45 0.98 14.87 -5.96
C LEU A 45 1.96 15.00 -7.14
N ALA A 46 2.57 13.90 -7.58
CA ALA A 46 3.43 13.89 -8.75
C ALA A 46 2.64 14.30 -10.00
N TYR A 47 1.43 13.79 -10.19
CA TYR A 47 0.55 14.21 -11.29
C TYR A 47 0.15 15.68 -11.18
N ALA A 48 -0.16 16.20 -9.99
CA ALA A 48 -0.46 17.61 -9.79
C ALA A 48 0.73 18.54 -10.13
N VAL A 49 1.96 18.09 -9.86
CA VAL A 49 3.19 18.84 -10.19
C VAL A 49 3.56 18.73 -11.67
N LEU A 50 3.44 17.54 -12.26
CA LEU A 50 3.78 17.32 -13.67
C LEU A 50 2.70 17.81 -14.65
N ASP A 51 1.42 17.77 -14.27
CA ASP A 51 0.30 18.23 -15.09
C ASP A 51 -0.63 19.18 -14.32
N PRO A 52 -0.42 20.51 -14.42
CA PRO A 52 -1.25 21.50 -13.74
C PRO A 52 -2.68 21.60 -14.29
N ARG A 53 -3.08 20.83 -15.31
CA ARG A 53 -4.45 20.85 -15.86
C ARG A 53 -5.44 20.02 -15.05
N VAL A 54 -4.98 19.13 -14.16
CA VAL A 54 -5.84 18.24 -13.35
C VAL A 54 -6.62 19.00 -12.27
N GLY A 55 -6.24 20.25 -11.94
CA GLY A 55 -6.90 21.05 -10.90
C GLY A 55 -8.16 21.83 -11.30
N ALA A 56 -8.58 21.85 -12.58
CA ALA A 56 -9.61 22.79 -13.07
C ALA A 56 -10.91 22.17 -13.61
N GLY A 57 -11.13 20.85 -13.46
CA GLY A 57 -12.17 20.14 -14.21
C GLY A 57 -13.44 19.69 -13.48
N GLU A 58 -13.44 19.52 -12.15
CA GLU A 58 -14.52 18.77 -11.48
C GLU A 58 -15.20 19.49 -10.31
N ALA A 59 -14.91 20.76 -10.06
CA ALA A 59 -15.64 21.59 -9.08
C ALA A 59 -16.86 22.32 -9.69
N SER A 60 -17.37 21.85 -10.83
CA SER A 60 -18.56 22.42 -11.48
C SER A 60 -19.35 21.33 -12.20
N ALA A 61 -20.02 20.48 -11.42
CA ALA A 61 -21.22 19.75 -11.84
C ALA A 61 -22.17 19.64 -10.65
#